data_AF-A0A8I0T6L8-F1
#
_entry.id   AF-A0A8I0T6L8-F1
#
_cell.length_a   1.000
_cell.length_b   1.000
_cell.length_c   1.000
_cell.angle_alpha   90.00
_cell.angle_beta   90.00
_cell.angle_gamma   90.00
#
_symmetry.space_group_name_H-M   'P 1'
#
loop_
_entity.id
_entity.type
_entity.pdbx_description
1 polymer ?
#
loop_
_entity_poly.entity_id
_entity_poly.type
_entity_poly.pdbx_seq_one_letter_code
_entity_poly.pdbx_strand_id
1 'polypeptide(L)'
;MKNAKQSRCVIGIKGQTSAPGFPVDIWFDSLKSVANVLSKENQQLLKVIAEQQPQSVTELATLTGRAVRLQYQSMLLLIQPLE
;
A
#
# COMPACT_ATOMS: atom_id res chain seq x y z
N MET A 1 -14.68 -7.80 31.88
CA MET A 1 -14.63 -6.81 30.79
C MET A 1 -13.38 -7.04 29.95
N LYS A 2 -13.51 -7.35 28.66
CA LYS A 2 -12.36 -7.41 27.75
C LYS A 2 -11.92 -5.98 27.50
N ASN A 3 -10.76 -5.59 28.02
CA ASN A 3 -10.13 -4.31 27.72
C ASN A 3 -9.83 -4.29 26.22
N ALA A 4 -10.64 -3.59 25.43
CA ALA A 4 -10.37 -3.36 24.02
C ALA A 4 -9.08 -2.54 23.97
N LYS A 5 -7.94 -3.21 23.72
CA LYS A 5 -6.63 -2.58 23.59
C LYS A 5 -6.76 -1.52 22.49
N GLN A 6 -6.83 -0.26 22.89
CA GLN A 6 -6.98 0.86 21.98
C GLN A 6 -5.65 1.03 21.25
N SER A 7 -5.55 0.44 20.06
CA SER A 7 -4.38 0.53 19.20
C SER A 7 -4.31 1.94 18.61
N ARG A 8 -3.78 2.89 19.39
CA ARG A 8 -3.45 4.21 18.87
C ARG A 8 -2.16 4.12 18.06
N CYS A 9 -2.11 4.81 16.94
CA CYS A 9 -0.91 5.00 16.12
C CYS A 9 -0.73 6.52 15.92
N VAL A 10 0.41 7.04 16.34
CA VAL A 10 0.80 8.44 16.21
C VAL A 10 1.66 8.59 14.96
N ILE A 11 1.20 9.42 14.03
CA ILE A 11 1.87 9.64 12.74
C ILE A 11 2.50 11.03 12.73
N GLY A 12 3.78 11.11 12.34
CA GLY A 12 4.52 12.36 12.18
C GLY A 12 4.83 12.67 10.72
N ILE A 13 4.95 13.96 10.40
CA ILE A 13 5.41 14.43 9.08
C ILE A 13 6.80 15.01 9.24
N LYS A 14 7.77 14.51 8.49
CA LYS A 14 9.16 14.98 8.54
C LYS A 14 9.25 16.47 8.20
N GLY A 15 10.15 17.17 8.90
CA GLY A 15 10.36 18.61 8.69
C GLY A 15 9.32 19.51 9.36
N GLN A 16 8.33 18.96 10.09
CA GLN A 16 7.44 19.77 10.92
C GLN A 16 8.02 19.93 12.33
N THR A 17 8.12 21.19 12.78
CA THR A 17 8.88 21.65 13.96
C THR A 17 8.23 21.37 15.32
N SER A 18 6.99 20.90 15.38
CA SER A 18 6.37 20.64 16.68
C SER A 18 6.91 19.35 17.27
N ALA A 19 7.73 19.47 18.33
CA ALA A 19 8.12 18.33 19.15
C ALA A 19 6.83 17.60 19.57
N PRO A 20 6.62 16.35 19.13
CA PRO A 20 5.34 15.71 19.33
C PRO A 20 5.18 15.40 20.83
N GLY A 21 4.07 15.84 21.42
CA GLY A 21 3.73 15.57 22.82
C GLY A 21 3.54 14.07 23.13
N PHE A 22 3.62 13.22 22.11
CA PHE A 22 3.60 11.77 22.18
C PHE A 22 4.72 11.21 21.29
N PRO A 23 5.29 10.03 21.61
CA PRO A 23 6.21 9.35 20.71
C PRO A 23 5.52 9.08 19.37
N VAL A 24 6.21 9.35 18.28
CA VAL A 24 5.73 9.09 16.91
C VAL A 24 6.07 7.66 16.53
N ASP A 25 5.07 6.90 16.10
CA ASP A 25 5.21 5.49 15.70
C ASP A 25 5.71 5.38 14.25
N ILE A 26 5.23 6.25 13.36
CA ILE A 26 5.54 6.21 11.92
C ILE A 26 5.78 7.63 11.38
N TRP A 27 6.87 7.81 10.62
CA TRP A 27 7.20 9.06 9.95
C TRP A 27 6.88 9.01 8.46
N PHE A 28 6.12 9.99 7.97
CA PHE A 28 5.84 10.19 6.55
C PHE A 28 6.56 11.44 6.03
N ASP A 29 6.86 11.46 4.72
CA ASP A 29 7.48 12.61 4.07
C ASP A 29 6.48 13.76 3.81
N SER A 30 5.18 13.47 3.77
CA SER A 30 4.14 14.48 3.52
C SER A 30 2.76 14.07 4.03
N LEU A 31 1.88 15.06 4.24
CA LEU A 31 0.47 14.82 4.54
C LEU A 31 -0.26 14.08 3.40
N LYS A 32 0.14 14.34 2.15
CA LYS A 32 -0.43 13.66 0.98
C LYS A 32 -0.17 12.16 1.03
N SER A 33 1.03 11.75 1.45
CA SER A 33 1.37 10.33 1.62
C SER A 33 0.49 9.66 2.69
N VAL A 34 0.18 10.38 3.78
CA VAL A 34 -0.74 9.90 4.83
C VAL A 34 -2.15 9.74 4.27
N ALA A 35 -2.67 10.76 3.59
CA ALA A 35 -4.02 10.73 3.00
C ALA A 35 -4.18 9.57 2.00
N ASN A 36 -3.15 9.29 1.20
CA ASN A 36 -3.15 8.14 0.29
C ASN A 36 -3.29 6.82 1.03
N VAL A 37 -2.55 6.60 2.13
CA VAL A 37 -2.65 5.35 2.92
C VAL A 37 -4.03 5.19 3.57
N LEU A 38 -4.66 6.31 3.98
CA LEU A 38 -6.00 6.30 4.57
C LEU A 38 -7.13 6.13 3.54
N SER A 39 -6.83 6.17 2.23
CA SER A 39 -7.83 5.86 1.22
C SER A 39 -8.34 4.43 1.37
N LYS A 40 -9.65 4.23 1.15
CA LYS A 40 -10.30 2.92 1.27
C LYS A 40 -9.62 1.86 0.41
N GLU A 41 -9.19 2.25 -0.78
CA GLU A 41 -8.52 1.38 -1.73
C GLU A 41 -7.16 0.89 -1.22
N ASN A 42 -6.34 1.76 -0.61
CA ASN A 42 -5.05 1.35 -0.05
C ASN A 42 -5.20 0.61 1.28
N GLN A 43 -6.20 0.94 2.09
CA GLN A 43 -6.50 0.18 3.30
C GLN A 43 -6.93 -1.27 2.99
N GLN A 44 -7.76 -1.46 1.96
CA GLN A 44 -8.14 -2.78 1.48
C GLN A 44 -6.92 -3.54 0.94
N LEU A 45 -6.05 -2.88 0.18
CA LEU A 45 -4.80 -3.48 -0.30
C LEU A 45 -3.91 -3.94 0.85
N LEU A 46 -3.68 -3.08 1.85
CA LEU A 46 -2.88 -3.40 3.04
C LEU A 46 -3.48 -4.55 3.85
N LYS A 47 -4.81 -4.64 3.92
CA LYS A 47 -5.50 -5.77 4.56
C LYS A 47 -5.20 -7.08 3.84
N VAL A 48 -5.29 -7.10 2.51
CA VAL A 48 -4.94 -8.29 1.71
C VAL A 48 -3.47 -8.67 1.89
N ILE A 49 -2.55 -7.71 1.90
CA ILE A 49 -1.12 -7.97 2.17
C ILE A 49 -0.93 -8.60 3.54
N ALA A 50 -1.59 -8.07 4.57
CA ALA A 50 -1.46 -8.57 5.94
C ALA A 50 -2.06 -9.98 6.12
N GLU A 51 -3.17 -10.27 5.44
CA GLU A 51 -3.87 -11.55 5.56
C GLU A 51 -3.24 -12.65 4.71
N GLN A 52 -2.85 -12.33 3.48
CA GLN A 52 -2.41 -13.33 2.49
C GLN A 52 -0.89 -13.41 2.33
N GLN A 53 -0.13 -12.40 2.79
CA GLN A 53 1.34 -12.33 2.70
C GLN A 53 1.88 -12.77 1.31
N PRO A 54 1.41 -12.15 0.22
CA PRO A 54 1.80 -12.55 -1.12
C PRO A 54 3.31 -12.42 -1.31
N GLN A 55 3.90 -13.38 -2.01
CA GLN A 55 5.34 -13.48 -2.23
C GLN A 55 5.80 -12.63 -3.43
N SER A 56 4.87 -12.06 -4.20
CA SER A 56 5.18 -11.19 -5.34
C SER A 56 4.12 -10.13 -5.60
N VAL A 57 4.52 -9.07 -6.32
CA VAL A 57 3.60 -8.03 -6.80
C VAL A 57 2.57 -8.60 -7.78
N THR A 58 2.97 -9.58 -8.59
CA THR A 58 2.08 -10.26 -9.53
C THR A 58 0.97 -10.99 -8.79
N GLU A 59 1.33 -11.77 -7.76
CA GLU A 59 0.37 -12.47 -6.92
C GLU A 59 -0.57 -11.50 -6.18
N LEU A 60 -0.03 -10.43 -5.58
CA LEU A 60 -0.83 -9.40 -4.92
C LEU A 60 -1.85 -8.75 -5.88
N ALA A 61 -1.43 -8.48 -7.11
CA ALA A 61 -2.29 -7.88 -8.12
C ALA A 61 -3.40 -8.86 -8.58
N THR A 62 -3.08 -10.14 -8.75
CA THR A 62 -4.08 -11.19 -8.97
C THR A 62 -5.09 -11.26 -7.81
N LEU A 63 -4.62 -11.25 -6.56
CA LEU A 63 -5.48 -11.27 -5.37
C LEU A 63 -6.37 -10.04 -5.24
N THR A 64 -5.92 -8.89 -5.74
CA THR A 64 -6.62 -7.60 -5.60
C THR A 64 -7.39 -7.20 -6.85
N GLY A 65 -7.38 -8.03 -7.91
CA GLY A 65 -8.02 -7.74 -9.20
C GLY A 65 -7.40 -6.53 -9.91
N ARG A 66 -6.18 -6.13 -9.55
CA ARG A 66 -5.48 -5.00 -10.16
C ARG A 66 -4.65 -5.48 -11.34
N ALA A 67 -4.63 -4.71 -12.42
CA ALA A 67 -3.80 -5.03 -13.57
C ALA A 67 -2.31 -4.89 -13.20
N VAL A 68 -1.57 -5.99 -13.20
CA VAL A 68 -0.11 -5.92 -13.31
C VAL A 68 0.17 -5.40 -14.70
N ARG A 69 0.84 -4.25 -14.80
CA ARG A 69 1.40 -3.81 -16.07
C ARG A 69 2.59 -4.73 -16.39
N LEU A 70 2.29 -5.92 -16.88
CA LEU A 70 3.27 -6.80 -17.48
C LEU A 70 3.68 -6.13 -18.79
N GLN A 71 4.87 -5.53 -18.81
CA GLN A 71 5.44 -4.85 -19.99
C GLN A 71 5.67 -5.79 -21.19
N TYR A 72 5.26 -7.06 -21.10
CA TYR A 72 5.37 -8.08 -22.13
C TYR A 72 4.21 -8.10 -23.14
N GLN A 73 3.13 -7.35 -22.91
CA GLN A 73 1.99 -7.34 -23.84
C GLN A 73 2.34 -6.74 -25.22
N SER A 74 3.29 -5.81 -25.28
CA SER A 74 3.77 -5.24 -26.55
C SER A 74 4.70 -6.19 -27.33
N MET A 75 5.34 -7.16 -26.67
CA MET A 75 6.30 -8.06 -27.33
C MET A 75 5.60 -9.22 -28.06
N LEU A 76 4.41 -9.62 -27.61
CA LEU A 76 3.66 -10.73 -28.23
C LEU A 76 3.06 -10.36 -29.59
N LEU A 77 2.75 -9.08 -29.82
CA LEU A 77 2.23 -8.57 -31.10
C LEU A 77 3.27 -8.57 -32.23
N LEU A 78 4.57 -8.64 -31.90
CA LEU A 78 5.65 -8.66 -32.90
C LEU A 78 6.01 -10.07 -33.39
N ILE A 79 5.45 -11.13 -32.79
CA ILE A 79 5.80 -12.54 -33.09
C ILE A 79 4.69 -13.24 -33.89
N GLN A 80 3.56 -12.59 -34.20
CA GLN A 80 2.57 -13.19 -35.09
C GLN A 80 3.09 -13.11 -36.54
N PRO A 81 3.32 -14.24 -37.23
CA PRO A 81 3.60 -14.22 -38.66
C PRO A 81 2.38 -13.63 -39.38
N LEU A 82 2.64 -12.68 -40.28
CA LEU A 82 1.68 -12.14 -41.22
C LEU A 82 1.37 -13.26 -42.23
N GLU A 83 0.31 -14.02 -42.01
CA GLU A 83 -0.36 -14.75 -43.10
C GLU A 83 -1.19 -13.75 -43.93
#